data_AF-A0A150FVI9-F1
#
_entry.id   AF-A0A150FVI9-F1
#
_cell.length_a   1.000
_cell.length_b   1.000
_cell.length_c   1.000
_cell.angle_alpha   90.00
_cell.angle_beta   90.00
_cell.angle_gamma   90.00
#
_symmetry.space_group_name_H-M   'P 1'
#
loop_
_entity.id
_entity.type
_entity.pdbx_description
1 polymer ?
#
loop_
_entity_poly.entity_id
_entity_poly.type
_entity_poly.pdbx_seq_one_letter_code
_entity_poly.pdbx_strand_id
1 'polypeptide(L)'
;MARVAVAQSVPQCVHTTTNYTNVAADISGPADSCRDQAACLDVHVDSSTCVTATESGTSYLYCRVCILWSDARNCPKDVTATVDHVCAGDEVFYPGFISNAGAAPVMGVTNKTTGWRAYSADRYCQWARWTSTQVTTDVVFTVKDGTGSCLRGFVCVSTDDADDVDHCQGTSCGSLYANLIANAWKNAPLDADGILAVGNFYYGTDAYYSLVGWAQLAGIPASKISFATTPYDVVYANLNQYKVLYVPSDAYNTWGGITIELNDALISIKSKIKDFVNVRGGSMIVLTQAGFTNRYDPSTGRTISTSFSFLPTPFTYVPGDFYDATITSEMTKYSPYSTNA
;
A
#
# COMPACT_ATOMS: atom_id res chain seq x y z
N MET A 1 -10.26 -9.14 21.48
CA MET A 1 -10.32 -7.66 21.50
C MET A 1 -9.10 -7.10 20.79
N ALA A 2 -9.24 -6.74 19.51
CA ALA A 2 -8.14 -6.20 18.72
C ALA A 2 -7.94 -4.71 19.06
N ARG A 3 -6.75 -4.36 19.54
CA ARG A 3 -6.30 -2.97 19.65
C ARG A 3 -5.67 -2.59 18.33
N VAL A 4 -6.17 -1.51 17.74
CA VAL A 4 -5.59 -0.86 16.57
C VAL A 4 -4.15 -0.48 16.90
N ALA A 5 -3.19 -1.13 16.27
CA ALA A 5 -1.82 -0.67 16.25
C ALA A 5 -1.81 0.61 15.42
N VAL A 6 -1.53 1.74 16.08
CA VAL A 6 -1.36 3.03 15.43
C VAL A 6 -0.23 2.86 14.42
N ALA A 7 -0.58 2.99 13.13
CA ALA A 7 0.38 3.06 12.04
C ALA A 7 1.47 4.07 12.45
N GLN A 8 2.75 3.68 12.31
CA GLN A 8 3.85 4.64 12.43
C GLN A 8 3.45 5.90 11.66
N SER A 9 3.38 7.02 12.37
CA SER A 9 3.08 8.31 11.77
C SER A 9 4.07 8.53 10.64
N VAL A 10 3.60 8.47 9.39
CA VAL A 10 4.30 9.10 8.28
C VAL A 10 4.60 10.53 8.77
N PRO A 11 5.84 11.03 8.71
CA PRO A 11 6.10 12.42 9.03
C PRO A 11 5.23 13.29 8.12
N GLN A 12 4.13 13.83 8.66
CA GLN A 12 3.25 14.72 7.93
C GLN A 12 3.83 16.13 8.07
N CYS A 13 4.47 16.60 7.01
CA CYS A 13 4.98 17.95 6.93
C CYS A 13 3.83 18.86 6.43
N VAL A 14 3.00 19.36 7.35
CA VAL A 14 1.77 20.13 7.04
C VAL A 14 2.09 21.62 6.84
N HIS A 15 1.76 22.17 5.67
CA HIS A 15 1.72 23.61 5.43
C HIS A 15 0.36 24.14 5.96
N THR A 16 0.38 25.03 6.96
CA THR A 16 -0.86 25.56 7.58
C THR A 16 -1.38 26.81 6.89
N THR A 17 -2.65 27.12 7.15
CA THR A 17 -3.51 28.12 6.46
C THR A 17 -3.04 29.58 6.52
N THR A 18 -2.02 29.91 7.31
CA THR A 18 -1.56 31.30 7.51
C THR A 18 -0.20 31.59 6.86
N ASN A 19 0.61 30.58 6.57
CA ASN A 19 1.85 30.74 5.82
C ASN A 19 2.23 29.45 5.09
N TYR A 20 1.78 29.33 3.85
CA TYR A 20 1.99 28.17 2.98
C TYR A 20 3.45 27.89 2.61
N THR A 21 4.42 28.67 3.10
CA THR A 21 5.82 28.63 2.64
C THR A 21 6.84 28.42 3.75
N ASN A 22 6.43 28.41 5.03
CA ASN A 22 7.39 28.44 6.14
C ASN A 22 7.40 27.13 6.93
N VAL A 23 8.11 26.15 6.39
CA VAL A 23 8.64 25.04 7.18
C VAL A 23 10.07 25.44 7.55
N ALA A 24 10.34 25.62 8.85
CA ALA A 24 11.69 25.96 9.30
C ALA A 24 12.64 24.78 8.97
N ALA A 25 13.54 25.01 8.02
CA ALA A 25 14.59 24.06 7.63
C ALA A 25 15.47 23.71 8.83
N ASP A 26 15.95 22.46 8.90
CA ASP A 26 17.08 22.15 9.76
C ASP A 26 18.36 22.76 9.12
N ILE A 27 19.38 23.03 9.93
CA ILE A 27 20.68 23.59 9.53
C ILE A 27 21.55 22.57 8.75
N SER A 28 20.98 21.44 8.33
CA SER A 28 21.67 20.33 7.67
C SER A 28 21.48 20.34 6.15
N GLY A 29 22.34 21.05 5.42
CA GLY A 29 22.68 20.69 4.02
C GLY A 29 21.50 20.41 3.05
N PRO A 30 21.61 19.43 2.12
CA PRO A 30 20.60 19.14 1.09
C PRO A 30 19.28 18.61 1.69
N ALA A 31 18.21 18.52 0.89
CA ALA A 31 16.88 18.07 1.31
C ALA A 31 16.81 16.56 1.68
N ASP A 32 17.40 16.20 2.82
CA ASP A 32 17.58 14.81 3.29
C ASP A 32 16.52 14.34 4.30
N SER A 33 15.69 15.25 4.84
CA SER A 33 14.51 14.93 5.64
C SER A 33 13.19 15.34 4.97
N CYS A 34 12.05 14.79 5.43
CA CYS A 34 10.71 15.29 5.00
C CYS A 34 10.55 16.78 5.24
N ARG A 35 11.11 17.27 6.35
CA ARG A 35 11.03 18.68 6.74
C ARG A 35 11.79 19.56 5.75
N ASP A 36 12.98 19.15 5.34
CA ASP A 36 13.80 19.91 4.40
C ASP A 36 13.19 19.86 2.99
N GLN A 37 12.67 18.70 2.58
CA GLN A 37 11.92 18.57 1.33
C GLN A 37 10.68 19.47 1.32
N ALA A 38 9.88 19.49 2.39
CA ALA A 38 8.71 20.35 2.50
C ALA A 38 9.08 21.85 2.52
N ALA A 39 10.19 22.22 3.17
CA ALA A 39 10.71 23.58 3.10
C ALA A 39 11.06 24.02 1.67
N CYS A 40 11.44 23.08 0.80
CA CYS A 40 11.75 23.37 -0.60
C CYS A 40 10.54 23.41 -1.54
N LEU A 41 9.32 23.14 -1.04
CA LEU A 41 8.09 23.18 -1.84
C LEU A 41 7.40 24.55 -1.72
N ASP A 42 6.94 25.08 -2.85
CA ASP A 42 5.99 26.19 -2.91
C ASP A 42 4.66 25.73 -3.49
N VAL A 43 3.58 26.31 -2.96
CA VAL A 43 2.23 26.14 -3.49
C VAL A 43 1.90 27.32 -4.40
N HIS A 44 1.48 27.02 -5.62
CA HIS A 44 1.02 28.00 -6.59
C HIS A 44 -0.46 27.76 -6.90
N VAL A 45 -1.28 28.76 -6.60
CA VAL A 45 -2.71 28.79 -6.93
C VAL A 45 -2.95 30.05 -7.77
N ASP A 46 -3.51 29.87 -8.95
CA ASP A 46 -3.88 30.96 -9.85
C ASP A 46 -5.41 31.07 -9.91
N SER A 47 -5.95 32.11 -9.29
CA SER A 47 -7.40 32.34 -9.24
C SER A 47 -8.00 32.62 -10.61
N SER A 48 -7.21 33.06 -11.59
CA SER A 48 -7.67 33.26 -12.96
C SER A 48 -7.98 31.94 -13.68
N THR A 49 -7.47 30.82 -13.16
CA THR A 49 -7.73 29.47 -13.67
C THR A 49 -8.95 28.81 -13.03
N CYS A 50 -9.58 29.46 -12.05
CA CYS A 50 -10.74 28.90 -11.38
C CYS A 50 -11.97 28.95 -12.27
N VAL A 51 -12.73 27.85 -12.28
CA VAL A 51 -13.96 27.71 -13.07
C VAL A 51 -15.05 27.06 -12.23
N THR A 52 -16.30 27.46 -12.44
CA THR A 52 -17.45 26.77 -11.87
C THR A 52 -17.87 25.64 -12.78
N ALA A 53 -18.00 24.42 -12.25
CA ALA A 53 -18.45 23.26 -13.01
C ALA A 53 -19.39 22.39 -12.18
N THR A 54 -20.27 21.66 -12.88
CA THR A 54 -21.26 20.78 -12.26
C THR A 54 -20.76 19.35 -12.26
N GLU A 55 -20.78 18.70 -11.10
CA GLU A 55 -20.54 17.27 -10.93
C GLU A 55 -21.80 16.65 -10.33
N SER A 56 -22.36 15.63 -10.98
CA SER A 56 -23.53 14.88 -10.48
C SER A 56 -24.69 15.78 -10.01
N GLY A 57 -24.93 16.89 -10.71
CA GLY A 57 -25.99 17.86 -10.39
C GLY A 57 -25.65 18.92 -9.34
N THR A 58 -24.47 18.87 -8.73
CA THR A 58 -24.00 19.88 -7.77
C THR A 58 -22.95 20.78 -8.40
N SER A 59 -23.10 22.10 -8.23
CA SER A 59 -22.16 23.09 -8.73
C SER A 59 -21.03 23.31 -7.72
N TYR A 60 -19.78 23.25 -8.19
CA TYR A 60 -18.58 23.49 -7.39
C TYR A 60 -17.70 24.54 -8.06
N LEU A 61 -16.95 25.29 -7.25
CA LEU A 61 -15.81 26.07 -7.72
C LEU A 61 -14.61 25.12 -7.82
N TYR A 62 -13.98 25.05 -8.99
CA TYR A 62 -12.76 24.30 -9.22
C TYR A 62 -11.60 25.26 -9.45
N CYS A 63 -10.47 25.04 -8.78
CA CYS A 63 -9.24 25.80 -9.02
C CYS A 63 -8.06 24.83 -9.20
N ARG A 64 -7.09 25.19 -10.05
CA ARG A 64 -5.84 24.45 -10.12
C ARG A 64 -4.95 24.81 -8.94
N VAL A 65 -4.52 23.80 -8.21
CA VAL A 65 -3.53 23.90 -7.15
C VAL A 65 -2.29 23.16 -7.63
N CYS A 66 -1.15 23.84 -7.61
CA CYS A 66 0.11 23.30 -8.07
C CYS A 66 1.15 23.34 -6.97
N ILE A 67 2.04 22.36 -6.97
CA ILE A 67 3.30 22.41 -6.22
C ILE A 67 4.46 22.61 -7.18
N LEU A 68 5.48 23.33 -6.72
CA LEU A 68 6.76 23.47 -7.41
C LEU A 68 7.89 23.28 -6.39
N TRP A 69 9.04 22.85 -6.88
CA TRP A 69 10.27 22.89 -6.10
C TRP A 69 10.95 24.24 -6.30
N SER A 70 11.14 24.98 -5.21
CA SER A 70 11.60 26.37 -5.20
C SER A 70 13.05 26.45 -4.76
N ASP A 71 13.93 26.99 -5.59
CA ASP A 71 15.33 27.23 -5.23
C ASP A 71 15.53 28.53 -4.43
N ALA A 72 14.49 29.36 -4.30
CA ALA A 72 14.50 30.64 -3.60
C ALA A 72 14.96 30.53 -2.13
N ARG A 73 14.88 29.33 -1.54
CA ARG A 73 15.29 29.02 -0.17
C ARG A 73 16.59 28.21 -0.10
N ASN A 74 17.45 28.37 -1.11
CA ASN A 74 18.71 27.63 -1.24
C ASN A 74 18.50 26.10 -1.27
N CYS A 75 17.49 25.67 -2.04
CA CYS A 75 17.13 24.29 -2.26
C CYS A 75 17.51 23.83 -3.68
N PRO A 76 18.81 23.76 -4.04
CA PRO A 76 19.20 23.35 -5.37
C PRO A 76 18.75 21.90 -5.61
N LYS A 77 18.09 21.69 -6.74
CA LYS A 77 17.68 20.37 -7.21
C LYS A 77 18.59 19.97 -8.37
N ASP A 78 19.54 19.06 -8.10
CA ASP A 78 20.38 18.48 -9.14
C ASP A 78 19.59 17.45 -9.97
N VAL A 79 19.96 17.23 -11.23
CA VAL A 79 19.45 16.14 -12.07
C VAL A 79 19.81 14.74 -11.54
N THR A 80 20.77 14.67 -10.61
CA THR A 80 21.07 13.45 -9.83
C THR A 80 20.39 13.44 -8.46
N ALA A 81 19.65 14.48 -8.09
CA ALA A 81 18.90 14.49 -6.83
C ALA A 81 17.84 13.39 -6.90
N THR A 82 17.75 12.60 -5.83
CA THR A 82 16.86 11.44 -5.79
C THR A 82 15.39 11.84 -5.91
N VAL A 83 15.02 13.05 -5.48
CA VAL A 83 13.64 13.57 -5.41
C VAL A 83 13.15 14.08 -6.77
N ASP A 84 12.95 13.20 -7.74
CA ASP A 84 12.50 13.53 -9.11
C ASP A 84 11.10 12.98 -9.44
N HIS A 85 10.39 12.46 -8.44
CA HIS A 85 9.07 11.85 -8.60
C HIS A 85 7.97 12.60 -7.86
N VAL A 86 6.84 12.86 -8.53
CA VAL A 86 5.68 13.55 -7.94
C VAL A 86 4.34 12.95 -8.39
N CYS A 87 3.39 12.93 -7.46
CA CYS A 87 2.05 12.35 -7.59
C CYS A 87 0.98 13.29 -7.06
N ALA A 88 -0.18 13.34 -7.71
CA ALA A 88 -1.40 13.94 -7.18
C ALA A 88 -2.11 12.96 -6.23
N GLY A 89 -3.13 13.41 -5.48
CA GLY A 89 -4.00 12.68 -4.55
C GLY A 89 -3.65 11.22 -4.21
N ASP A 90 -2.58 11.00 -3.45
CA ASP A 90 -2.19 9.66 -3.01
C ASP A 90 -3.11 9.08 -1.92
N GLU A 91 -2.94 7.78 -1.75
CA GLU A 91 -3.33 6.96 -0.59
C GLU A 91 -4.55 7.44 0.21
N VAL A 92 -5.73 6.91 -0.13
CA VAL A 92 -6.89 6.88 0.78
C VAL A 92 -7.35 8.28 1.24
N PHE A 93 -6.99 9.35 0.51
CA PHE A 93 -7.46 10.70 0.80
C PHE A 93 -8.78 11.00 0.08
N TYR A 94 -9.85 11.29 0.82
CA TYR A 94 -11.08 11.86 0.25
C TYR A 94 -10.93 13.39 0.17
N PRO A 95 -11.20 14.03 -0.98
CA PRO A 95 -11.96 13.48 -2.10
C PRO A 95 -11.16 12.62 -3.09
N GLY A 96 -9.84 12.78 -3.19
CA GLY A 96 -8.99 12.04 -4.12
C GLY A 96 -8.49 12.92 -5.27
N PHE A 97 -7.89 12.32 -6.29
CA PHE A 97 -7.38 13.07 -7.44
C PHE A 97 -8.53 13.55 -8.34
N ILE A 98 -8.53 14.84 -8.66
CA ILE A 98 -9.46 15.44 -9.62
C ILE A 98 -8.67 15.81 -10.88
N SER A 99 -8.95 15.09 -11.97
CA SER A 99 -8.20 15.24 -13.23
C SER A 99 -8.53 16.53 -13.97
N ASN A 100 -9.80 16.96 -13.92
CA ASN A 100 -10.33 18.14 -14.61
C ASN A 100 -11.48 18.78 -13.82
N ALA A 101 -11.77 20.06 -14.07
CA ALA A 101 -12.96 20.69 -13.50
C ALA A 101 -14.24 19.94 -13.90
N GLY A 102 -15.11 19.68 -12.93
CA GLY A 102 -16.35 18.92 -13.10
C GLY A 102 -16.18 17.39 -13.11
N ALA A 103 -14.94 16.88 -13.04
CA ALA A 103 -14.71 15.45 -12.90
C ALA A 103 -14.91 15.00 -11.45
N ALA A 104 -15.54 13.84 -11.28
CA ALA A 104 -15.61 13.20 -9.98
C ALA A 104 -14.21 12.86 -9.47
N PRO A 105 -13.94 13.06 -8.16
CA PRO A 105 -12.69 12.63 -7.55
C PRO A 105 -12.46 11.12 -7.67
N VAL A 106 -11.24 10.71 -8.00
CA VAL A 106 -10.85 9.30 -8.17
C VAL A 106 -9.81 8.91 -7.14
N MET A 107 -10.02 7.76 -6.50
CA MET A 107 -9.08 7.15 -5.57
C MET A 107 -8.12 6.22 -6.33
N GLY A 108 -6.85 6.21 -5.94
CA GLY A 108 -5.99 5.06 -6.18
C GLY A 108 -5.34 4.96 -7.56
N VAL A 109 -5.36 5.99 -8.41
CA VAL A 109 -4.40 6.14 -9.53
C VAL A 109 -4.21 7.63 -9.77
N THR A 110 -2.97 8.09 -9.74
CA THR A 110 -2.68 9.53 -9.80
C THR A 110 -1.66 9.80 -10.90
N ASN A 111 -1.65 11.05 -11.39
CA ASN A 111 -0.93 11.46 -12.59
C ASN A 111 0.61 11.50 -12.36
N LYS A 112 1.28 10.35 -12.23
CA LYS A 112 2.73 10.27 -11.96
C LYS A 112 3.55 11.14 -12.92
N THR A 113 4.45 11.97 -12.40
CA THR A 113 5.53 12.59 -13.18
C THR A 113 6.89 12.12 -12.65
N THR A 114 7.75 11.67 -13.57
CA THR A 114 9.15 11.27 -13.29
C THR A 114 10.08 12.29 -13.95
N GLY A 115 11.21 12.60 -13.32
CA GLY A 115 12.09 13.68 -13.77
C GLY A 115 11.55 15.08 -13.46
N TRP A 116 10.72 15.21 -12.43
CA TRP A 116 10.15 16.48 -11.98
C TRP A 116 11.27 17.45 -11.59
N ARG A 117 11.38 18.60 -12.25
CA ARG A 117 12.51 19.55 -12.06
C ARG A 117 12.17 20.68 -11.08
N ALA A 118 13.17 21.50 -10.76
CA ALA A 118 12.94 22.74 -10.02
C ALA A 118 12.25 23.81 -10.88
N TYR A 119 11.78 24.85 -10.22
CA TYR A 119 11.21 26.08 -10.78
C TYR A 119 9.73 26.02 -11.18
N SER A 120 9.15 27.21 -11.33
CA SER A 120 7.73 27.42 -11.65
C SER A 120 7.29 26.89 -13.03
N ALA A 121 8.25 26.68 -13.93
CA ALA A 121 8.03 26.09 -15.25
C ALA A 121 7.65 24.59 -15.16
N ASP A 122 8.18 23.88 -14.17
CA ASP A 122 7.96 22.44 -13.94
C ASP A 122 6.92 22.19 -12.83
N ARG A 123 5.97 23.11 -12.63
CA ARG A 123 4.90 22.95 -11.63
C ARG A 123 4.05 21.72 -11.90
N TYR A 124 3.74 20.98 -10.84
CA TYR A 124 2.87 19.81 -10.88
C TYR A 124 1.52 20.13 -10.24
N CYS A 125 0.42 19.94 -10.98
CA CYS A 125 -0.89 20.46 -10.61
C CYS A 125 -1.96 19.37 -10.52
N GLN A 126 -2.94 19.60 -9.65
CA GLN A 126 -4.23 18.91 -9.66
C GLN A 126 -5.37 19.89 -9.41
N TRP A 127 -6.60 19.46 -9.65
CA TRP A 127 -7.77 20.29 -9.36
C TRP A 127 -8.21 20.11 -7.91
N ALA A 128 -8.60 21.21 -7.30
CA ALA A 128 -9.25 21.27 -6.00
C ALA A 128 -10.66 21.81 -6.20
N ARG A 129 -11.61 21.41 -5.35
CA ARG A 129 -13.00 21.85 -5.44
C ARG A 129 -13.56 22.31 -4.10
N TRP A 130 -14.50 23.26 -4.18
CA TRP A 130 -15.24 23.80 -3.04
C TRP A 130 -16.74 23.84 -3.36
N THR A 131 -17.56 23.43 -2.39
CA THR A 131 -18.99 23.77 -2.37
C THR A 131 -19.19 25.23 -1.99
N SER A 132 -20.42 25.73 -2.15
CA SER A 132 -20.80 27.08 -1.71
C SER A 132 -20.64 27.34 -0.20
N THR A 133 -20.49 26.29 0.61
CA THR A 133 -20.36 26.37 2.07
C THR A 133 -18.94 26.07 2.56
N GLN A 134 -18.06 25.57 1.70
CA GLN A 134 -16.68 25.22 2.06
C GLN A 134 -15.75 26.44 1.93
N VAL A 135 -15.00 26.72 3.00
CA VAL A 135 -13.97 27.76 3.02
C VAL A 135 -12.55 27.21 2.81
N THR A 136 -12.38 25.89 2.99
CA THR A 136 -11.12 25.18 2.80
C THR A 136 -11.41 23.83 2.13
N THR A 137 -10.39 23.30 1.45
CA THR A 137 -10.39 21.96 0.87
C THR A 137 -8.97 21.44 0.95
N ASP A 138 -8.83 20.15 1.15
CA ASP A 138 -7.52 19.52 1.27
C ASP A 138 -7.08 18.98 -0.09
N VAL A 139 -5.80 19.15 -0.37
CA VAL A 139 -5.16 18.70 -1.61
C VAL A 139 -3.85 18.04 -1.22
N VAL A 140 -3.67 16.78 -1.62
CA VAL A 140 -2.51 15.98 -1.21
C VAL A 140 -1.64 15.67 -2.42
N PHE A 141 -0.34 15.80 -2.23
CA PHE A 141 0.67 15.41 -3.21
C PHE A 141 1.69 14.51 -2.53
N THR A 142 2.22 13.53 -3.27
CA THR A 142 3.42 12.81 -2.83
C THR A 142 4.61 13.25 -3.64
N VAL A 143 5.71 13.46 -2.94
CA VAL A 143 7.03 13.66 -3.52
C VAL A 143 7.89 12.51 -3.04
N LYS A 144 8.52 11.77 -3.97
CA LYS A 144 9.31 10.58 -3.67
C LYS A 144 10.63 10.62 -4.42
N ASP A 145 11.48 9.64 -4.12
CA ASP A 145 12.59 9.33 -5.01
C ASP A 145 12.10 8.72 -6.35
N GLY A 146 12.94 8.74 -7.38
CA GLY A 146 12.61 8.34 -8.75
C GLY A 146 12.09 6.93 -8.95
N THR A 147 12.24 6.07 -7.94
CA THR A 147 11.78 4.69 -7.98
C THR A 147 10.39 4.49 -7.36
N GLY A 148 9.84 5.53 -6.72
CA GLY A 148 8.55 5.48 -6.04
C GLY A 148 7.34 5.23 -6.96
N SER A 149 6.34 4.52 -6.44
CA SER A 149 4.98 4.46 -6.99
C SER A 149 4.10 5.52 -6.32
N CYS A 150 3.11 6.05 -7.04
CA CYS A 150 2.10 6.94 -6.45
C CYS A 150 1.13 6.25 -5.49
N LEU A 151 1.17 4.93 -5.43
CA LEU A 151 0.33 4.12 -4.55
C LEU A 151 1.22 3.27 -3.66
N ARG A 152 0.92 3.25 -2.36
CA ARG A 152 1.33 2.13 -1.50
C ARG A 152 0.68 0.85 -2.00
N GLY A 153 1.37 -0.25 -1.76
CA GLY A 153 0.84 -1.58 -1.98
C GLY A 153 -0.46 -1.78 -1.22
N PHE A 154 -1.43 -2.41 -1.86
CA PHE A 154 -2.59 -2.92 -1.17
C PHE A 154 -2.13 -4.02 -0.20
N VAL A 155 -2.44 -3.89 1.09
CA VAL A 155 -2.09 -4.91 2.09
C VAL A 155 -3.37 -5.47 2.71
N CYS A 156 -3.50 -6.79 2.64
CA CYS A 156 -4.49 -7.54 3.40
C CYS A 156 -3.75 -8.52 4.32
N VAL A 157 -4.06 -8.47 5.61
CA VAL A 157 -3.62 -9.47 6.59
C VAL A 157 -4.88 -10.06 7.20
N SER A 158 -5.10 -11.34 6.96
CA SER A 158 -6.19 -12.11 7.53
C SER A 158 -5.67 -12.98 8.66
N THR A 159 -6.46 -13.19 9.71
CA THR A 159 -6.16 -14.15 10.78
C THR A 159 -6.84 -15.50 10.57
N ASP A 160 -7.48 -15.66 9.42
CA ASP A 160 -8.30 -16.78 8.98
C ASP A 160 -7.49 -17.73 8.09
N ASP A 161 -7.72 -19.04 8.20
CA ASP A 161 -7.15 -20.15 7.42
C ASP A 161 -7.98 -20.47 6.18
N ALA A 162 -8.49 -19.41 5.58
CA ALA A 162 -9.29 -19.42 4.36
C ALA A 162 -8.78 -20.31 3.23
N ASP A 163 -7.49 -20.62 3.22
CA ASP A 163 -6.78 -21.38 2.21
C ASP A 163 -6.88 -22.91 2.36
N ASP A 164 -7.61 -23.45 3.33
CA ASP A 164 -7.99 -24.86 3.36
C ASP A 164 -9.33 -25.18 2.64
N VAL A 165 -9.66 -26.47 2.53
CA VAL A 165 -10.78 -26.98 1.72
C VAL A 165 -12.16 -26.70 2.31
N ASP A 166 -12.27 -26.45 3.62
CA ASP A 166 -13.55 -26.35 4.34
C ASP A 166 -13.91 -24.90 4.74
N HIS A 167 -13.04 -23.93 4.43
CA HIS A 167 -13.27 -22.50 4.69
C HIS A 167 -13.63 -21.71 3.40
N CYS A 168 -12.80 -20.73 3.01
CA CYS A 168 -13.13 -19.74 1.98
C CYS A 168 -12.62 -20.10 0.57
N GLN A 169 -12.31 -21.37 0.30
CA GLN A 169 -11.85 -21.82 -1.01
C GLN A 169 -12.87 -21.54 -2.13
N GLY A 170 -12.38 -21.21 -3.33
CA GLY A 170 -13.24 -20.94 -4.49
C GLY A 170 -14.10 -19.68 -4.31
N THR A 171 -15.42 -19.84 -4.40
CA THR A 171 -16.39 -18.73 -4.24
C THR A 171 -16.97 -18.64 -2.83
N SER A 172 -16.55 -19.51 -1.90
CA SER A 172 -16.95 -19.41 -0.49
C SER A 172 -16.58 -18.04 0.08
N CYS A 173 -17.25 -17.65 1.16
CA CYS A 173 -17.11 -16.30 1.75
C CYS A 173 -17.44 -15.17 0.74
N GLY A 174 -18.36 -15.43 -0.19
CA GLY A 174 -18.75 -14.48 -1.25
C GLY A 174 -17.63 -14.13 -2.24
N SER A 175 -16.65 -15.02 -2.43
CA SER A 175 -15.45 -14.78 -3.26
C SER A 175 -14.51 -13.70 -2.70
N LEU A 176 -14.50 -13.50 -1.37
CA LEU A 176 -13.68 -12.48 -0.71
C LEU A 176 -12.21 -12.51 -1.17
N TYR A 177 -11.53 -13.66 -1.09
CA TYR A 177 -10.11 -13.73 -1.42
C TYR A 177 -9.80 -13.58 -2.91
N ALA A 178 -10.69 -14.02 -3.81
CA ALA A 178 -10.58 -13.71 -5.23
C ALA A 178 -10.67 -12.19 -5.48
N ASN A 179 -11.61 -11.50 -4.82
CA ASN A 179 -11.75 -10.05 -4.94
C ASN A 179 -10.56 -9.29 -4.32
N LEU A 180 -10.01 -9.78 -3.20
CA LEU A 180 -8.79 -9.23 -2.60
C LEU A 180 -7.58 -9.39 -3.55
N ILE A 181 -7.41 -10.55 -4.18
CA ILE A 181 -6.35 -10.78 -5.18
C ILE A 181 -6.54 -9.87 -6.39
N ALA A 182 -7.76 -9.76 -6.93
CA ALA A 182 -8.05 -8.86 -8.06
C ALA A 182 -7.70 -7.41 -7.73
N ASN A 183 -8.03 -6.96 -6.51
CA ASN A 183 -7.73 -5.61 -6.05
C ASN A 183 -6.23 -5.40 -5.83
N ALA A 184 -5.55 -6.36 -5.19
CA ALA A 184 -4.10 -6.36 -5.01
C ALA A 184 -3.37 -6.26 -6.35
N TRP A 185 -3.82 -7.03 -7.35
CA TRP A 185 -3.26 -7.03 -8.70
C TRP A 185 -3.46 -5.70 -9.43
N LYS A 186 -4.68 -5.13 -9.34
CA LYS A 186 -5.04 -3.88 -10.01
C LYS A 186 -4.28 -2.67 -9.47
N ASN A 187 -4.05 -2.60 -8.16
CA ASN A 187 -3.35 -1.47 -7.52
C ASN A 187 -1.83 -1.59 -7.56
N ALA A 188 -1.29 -2.77 -7.88
CA ALA A 188 0.14 -2.97 -8.00
C ALA A 188 0.74 -2.29 -9.25
N PRO A 189 2.05 -2.01 -9.28
CA PRO A 189 2.65 -1.21 -10.33
C PRO A 189 2.52 -1.84 -11.72
N LEU A 190 2.35 -1.01 -12.75
CA LEU A 190 2.05 -1.45 -14.12
C LEU A 190 3.19 -2.23 -14.79
N ASP A 191 4.43 -1.95 -14.39
CA ASP A 191 5.66 -2.58 -14.90
C ASP A 191 6.05 -3.86 -14.15
N ALA A 192 5.32 -4.22 -13.09
CA ALA A 192 5.42 -5.53 -12.43
C ALA A 192 4.39 -6.51 -12.98
N ASP A 193 4.67 -7.80 -12.86
CA ASP A 193 3.82 -8.88 -13.35
C ASP A 193 3.95 -10.14 -12.47
N GLY A 194 2.84 -10.77 -12.15
CA GLY A 194 2.82 -12.03 -11.41
C GLY A 194 2.66 -11.93 -9.89
N ILE A 195 2.50 -13.10 -9.28
CA ILE A 195 2.35 -13.31 -7.84
C ILE A 195 3.53 -14.16 -7.37
N LEU A 196 4.27 -13.70 -6.37
CA LEU A 196 5.21 -14.53 -5.63
C LEU A 196 4.46 -15.15 -4.45
N ALA A 197 4.28 -16.45 -4.47
CA ALA A 197 3.62 -17.21 -3.42
C ALA A 197 4.65 -17.92 -2.56
N VAL A 198 4.75 -17.58 -1.28
CA VAL A 198 5.75 -18.12 -0.35
C VAL A 198 5.10 -19.13 0.58
N GLY A 199 5.34 -20.41 0.35
CA GLY A 199 4.70 -21.49 1.10
C GLY A 199 5.16 -22.85 0.61
N ASN A 200 4.75 -23.92 1.28
CA ASN A 200 5.11 -25.28 0.91
C ASN A 200 4.19 -25.83 -0.20
N PHE A 201 3.98 -25.03 -1.24
CA PHE A 201 3.03 -25.30 -2.31
C PHE A 201 3.47 -26.49 -3.18
N TYR A 202 2.61 -27.50 -3.27
CA TYR A 202 2.72 -28.55 -4.29
C TYR A 202 1.35 -28.81 -4.91
N TYR A 203 1.36 -29.30 -6.14
CA TYR A 203 0.12 -29.76 -6.77
C TYR A 203 -0.54 -30.82 -5.88
N GLY A 204 -1.79 -30.59 -5.47
CA GLY A 204 -2.50 -31.47 -4.54
C GLY A 204 -2.74 -30.88 -3.16
N THR A 205 -1.98 -29.86 -2.74
CA THR A 205 -2.16 -29.23 -1.42
C THR A 205 -3.29 -28.20 -1.44
N ASP A 206 -3.96 -28.01 -0.30
CA ASP A 206 -5.12 -27.10 -0.18
C ASP A 206 -4.73 -25.64 -0.48
N ALA A 207 -3.63 -25.17 0.12
CA ALA A 207 -3.14 -23.80 -0.11
C ALA A 207 -2.84 -23.54 -1.60
N TYR A 208 -2.32 -24.54 -2.32
CA TYR A 208 -2.09 -24.45 -3.76
C TYR A 208 -3.40 -24.29 -4.54
N TYR A 209 -4.39 -25.13 -4.27
CA TYR A 209 -5.68 -25.06 -4.97
C TYR A 209 -6.45 -23.78 -4.63
N SER A 210 -6.41 -23.32 -3.38
CA SER A 210 -7.03 -22.08 -2.94
C SER A 210 -6.43 -20.88 -3.66
N LEU A 211 -5.11 -20.72 -3.64
CA LEU A 211 -4.46 -19.60 -4.31
C LEU A 211 -4.70 -19.63 -5.82
N VAL A 212 -4.50 -20.78 -6.48
CA VAL A 212 -4.67 -20.90 -7.94
C VAL A 212 -6.13 -20.64 -8.32
N GLY A 213 -7.08 -21.18 -7.57
CA GLY A 213 -8.51 -20.99 -7.81
C GLY A 213 -8.93 -19.52 -7.64
N TRP A 214 -8.52 -18.87 -6.56
CA TRP A 214 -8.83 -17.45 -6.34
C TRP A 214 -8.16 -16.55 -7.39
N ALA A 215 -6.92 -16.84 -7.80
CA ALA A 215 -6.25 -16.11 -8.86
C ALA A 215 -6.99 -16.25 -10.21
N GLN A 216 -7.44 -17.46 -10.55
CA GLN A 216 -8.25 -17.69 -11.76
C GLN A 216 -9.57 -16.94 -11.73
N LEU A 217 -10.28 -16.96 -10.59
CA LEU A 217 -11.51 -16.17 -10.39
C LEU A 217 -11.26 -14.65 -10.50
N ALA A 218 -10.07 -14.19 -10.09
CA ALA A 218 -9.62 -12.82 -10.27
C ALA A 218 -9.19 -12.49 -11.72
N GLY A 219 -9.26 -13.45 -12.65
CA GLY A 219 -8.83 -13.28 -14.05
C GLY A 219 -7.32 -13.37 -14.26
N ILE A 220 -6.56 -13.91 -13.30
CA ILE A 220 -5.11 -14.06 -13.34
C ILE A 220 -4.78 -15.52 -13.64
N PRO A 221 -4.10 -15.83 -14.76
CA PRO A 221 -3.78 -17.21 -15.10
C PRO A 221 -2.71 -17.78 -14.16
N ALA A 222 -2.78 -19.08 -13.87
CA ALA A 222 -1.84 -19.77 -12.97
C ALA A 222 -0.36 -19.62 -13.39
N SER A 223 -0.09 -19.42 -14.69
CA SER A 223 1.26 -19.14 -15.21
C SER A 223 1.89 -17.84 -14.70
N LYS A 224 1.09 -16.97 -14.06
CA LYS A 224 1.57 -15.75 -13.40
C LYS A 224 1.98 -15.98 -11.94
N ILE A 225 1.82 -17.18 -11.40
CA ILE A 225 2.18 -17.50 -10.03
C ILE A 225 3.54 -18.17 -10.02
N SER A 226 4.49 -17.57 -9.32
CA SER A 226 5.78 -18.16 -8.99
C SER A 226 5.73 -18.65 -7.55
N PHE A 227 6.01 -19.94 -7.34
CA PHE A 227 6.05 -20.53 -6.01
C PHE A 227 7.48 -20.50 -5.47
N ALA A 228 7.68 -19.84 -4.34
CA ALA A 228 8.92 -19.88 -3.56
C ALA A 228 8.73 -20.88 -2.42
N THR A 229 9.23 -22.09 -2.62
CA THR A 229 9.03 -23.24 -1.70
C THR A 229 10.26 -23.52 -0.83
N THR A 230 11.38 -22.83 -1.08
CA THR A 230 12.58 -22.93 -0.24
C THR A 230 13.01 -21.56 0.31
N PRO A 231 13.73 -21.51 1.46
CA PRO A 231 14.32 -20.27 1.96
C PRO A 231 15.20 -19.54 0.94
N TYR A 232 15.89 -20.29 0.07
CA TYR A 232 16.72 -19.72 -0.99
C TYR A 232 15.87 -18.93 -2.00
N ASP A 233 14.74 -19.49 -2.43
CA ASP A 233 13.83 -18.82 -3.37
C ASP A 233 13.31 -17.50 -2.78
N VAL A 234 13.01 -17.46 -1.49
CA VAL A 234 12.53 -16.27 -0.79
C VAL A 234 13.63 -15.20 -0.70
N VAL A 235 14.81 -15.56 -0.19
CA VAL A 235 15.90 -14.60 0.09
C VAL A 235 16.40 -13.92 -1.19
N TYR A 236 16.47 -14.68 -2.29
CA TYR A 236 16.98 -14.22 -3.58
C TYR A 236 15.89 -13.78 -4.56
N ALA A 237 14.61 -13.84 -4.19
CA ALA A 237 13.53 -13.32 -5.01
C ALA A 237 13.73 -11.83 -5.32
N ASN A 238 13.58 -11.46 -6.58
CA ASN A 238 13.49 -10.07 -7.00
C ASN A 238 12.04 -9.59 -6.85
N LEU A 239 11.67 -9.07 -5.68
CA LEU A 239 10.29 -8.63 -5.41
C LEU A 239 9.78 -7.57 -6.41
N ASN A 240 10.66 -6.78 -7.02
CA ASN A 240 10.27 -5.73 -7.97
C ASN A 240 9.62 -6.25 -9.26
N GLN A 241 9.80 -7.54 -9.57
CA GLN A 241 9.18 -8.16 -10.74
C GLN A 241 7.71 -8.52 -10.50
N TYR A 242 7.30 -8.71 -9.24
CA TYR A 242 5.97 -9.22 -8.90
C TYR A 242 4.99 -8.09 -8.54
N LYS A 243 3.71 -8.30 -8.87
CA LYS A 243 2.63 -7.42 -8.42
C LYS A 243 2.22 -7.71 -6.99
N VAL A 244 2.19 -8.98 -6.61
CA VAL A 244 1.66 -9.44 -5.33
C VAL A 244 2.64 -10.39 -4.63
N LEU A 245 2.89 -10.16 -3.35
CA LEU A 245 3.45 -11.14 -2.44
C LEU A 245 2.30 -11.83 -1.70
N TYR A 246 2.14 -13.14 -1.88
CA TYR A 246 1.15 -13.95 -1.18
C TYR A 246 1.83 -14.88 -0.18
N VAL A 247 1.30 -14.92 1.04
CA VAL A 247 1.74 -15.81 2.10
C VAL A 247 0.50 -16.55 2.64
N PRO A 248 0.43 -17.89 2.50
CA PRO A 248 -0.66 -18.72 3.02
C PRO A 248 -0.60 -18.82 4.54
N SER A 249 -1.57 -19.51 5.13
CA SER A 249 -1.59 -19.85 6.55
C SER A 249 -0.46 -20.82 6.90
N ASP A 250 -0.19 -21.02 8.19
CA ASP A 250 0.88 -21.93 8.62
C ASP A 250 0.62 -23.39 8.20
N ALA A 251 1.70 -24.11 7.88
CA ALA A 251 1.67 -25.46 7.35
C ALA A 251 1.14 -26.53 8.31
N TYR A 252 1.07 -26.26 9.63
CA TYR A 252 0.40 -27.16 10.57
C TYR A 252 -1.11 -27.07 10.49
N ASN A 253 -1.63 -25.94 10.00
CA ASN A 253 -3.06 -25.70 9.92
C ASN A 253 -3.60 -25.97 8.51
N THR A 254 -2.89 -25.49 7.49
CA THR A 254 -3.30 -25.67 6.09
C THR A 254 -2.26 -26.49 5.35
N TRP A 255 -2.69 -27.58 4.70
CA TRP A 255 -1.77 -28.38 3.90
C TRP A 255 -1.22 -27.56 2.72
N GLY A 256 0.10 -27.46 2.62
CA GLY A 256 0.79 -26.60 1.65
C GLY A 256 1.06 -25.17 2.14
N GLY A 257 0.70 -24.86 3.40
CA GLY A 257 0.93 -23.58 4.05
C GLY A 257 2.41 -23.21 4.23
N ILE A 258 2.67 -22.09 4.88
CA ILE A 258 4.01 -21.58 5.11
C ILE A 258 4.70 -22.35 6.26
N THR A 259 5.97 -22.71 6.07
CA THR A 259 6.78 -23.35 7.14
C THR A 259 7.55 -22.32 7.96
N ILE A 260 8.07 -22.74 9.12
CA ILE A 260 8.87 -21.85 9.98
C ILE A 260 10.15 -21.37 9.28
N GLU A 261 10.78 -22.19 8.43
CA GLU A 261 11.97 -21.83 7.67
C GLU A 261 11.67 -20.77 6.61
N LEU A 262 10.51 -20.86 5.95
CA LEU A 262 10.06 -19.86 4.98
C LEU A 262 9.67 -18.54 5.68
N ASN A 263 9.05 -18.61 6.86
CA ASN A 263 8.79 -17.43 7.69
C ASN A 263 10.09 -16.74 8.13
N ASP A 264 11.09 -17.51 8.57
CA ASP A 264 12.42 -16.97 8.90
C ASP A 264 13.09 -16.32 7.68
N ALA A 265 12.94 -16.91 6.50
CA ALA A 265 13.44 -16.34 5.26
C ALA A 265 12.76 -14.99 4.95
N LEU A 266 11.43 -14.88 5.11
CA LEU A 266 10.70 -13.62 4.99
C LEU A 266 11.18 -12.57 6.01
N ILE A 267 11.42 -12.97 7.27
CA ILE A 267 11.96 -12.07 8.31
C ILE A 267 13.33 -11.53 7.87
N SER A 268 14.18 -12.36 7.29
CA SER A 268 15.52 -11.95 6.85
C SER A 268 15.49 -10.89 5.73
N ILE A 269 14.41 -10.84 4.95
CA ILE A 269 14.20 -9.85 3.89
C ILE A 269 13.16 -8.77 4.24
N LYS A 270 12.87 -8.57 5.54
CA LYS A 270 11.86 -7.61 6.03
C LYS A 270 12.02 -6.20 5.44
N SER A 271 13.25 -5.69 5.29
CA SER A 271 13.50 -4.40 4.65
C SER A 271 13.08 -4.39 3.18
N LYS A 272 13.39 -5.45 2.41
CA LYS A 272 12.95 -5.58 1.01
C LYS A 272 11.42 -5.61 0.90
N ILE A 273 10.74 -6.32 1.80
CA ILE A 273 9.26 -6.36 1.84
C ILE A 273 8.70 -4.98 2.16
N LYS A 274 9.29 -4.27 3.13
CA LYS A 274 8.92 -2.90 3.45
C LYS A 274 9.03 -1.98 2.22
N ASP A 275 10.14 -2.06 1.48
CA ASP A 275 10.35 -1.23 0.29
C ASP A 275 9.43 -1.65 -0.86
N PHE A 276 9.21 -2.95 -1.04
CA PHE A 276 8.25 -3.50 -2.00
C PHE A 276 6.85 -2.92 -1.79
N VAL A 277 6.35 -2.90 -0.56
CA VAL A 277 5.01 -2.37 -0.25
C VAL A 277 4.98 -0.84 -0.24
N ASN A 278 5.92 -0.18 0.46
CA ASN A 278 5.81 1.24 0.77
C ASN A 278 6.43 2.17 -0.28
N VAL A 279 7.47 1.71 -0.98
CA VAL A 279 8.18 2.51 -1.98
C VAL A 279 7.71 2.11 -3.37
N ARG A 280 7.83 0.82 -3.68
CA ARG A 280 7.52 0.27 -4.99
C ARG A 280 6.02 0.19 -5.26
N GLY A 281 5.19 0.04 -4.23
CA GLY A 281 3.73 -0.05 -4.35
C GLY A 281 3.20 -1.45 -4.66
N GLY A 282 4.02 -2.48 -4.49
CA GLY A 282 3.62 -3.87 -4.65
C GLY A 282 2.68 -4.34 -3.53
N SER A 283 1.68 -5.13 -3.88
CA SER A 283 0.62 -5.54 -2.95
C SER A 283 1.01 -6.78 -2.16
N MET A 284 0.43 -6.97 -0.98
CA MET A 284 0.70 -8.10 -0.11
C MET A 284 -0.60 -8.67 0.46
N ILE A 285 -0.73 -10.00 0.43
CA ILE A 285 -1.83 -10.72 1.07
C ILE A 285 -1.20 -11.79 1.96
N VAL A 286 -1.53 -11.78 3.25
CA VAL A 286 -0.98 -12.70 4.25
C VAL A 286 -2.13 -13.33 5.03
N LEU A 287 -2.16 -14.65 5.11
CA LEU A 287 -3.03 -15.39 6.01
C LEU A 287 -2.18 -15.82 7.22
N THR A 288 -2.61 -15.42 8.42
CA THR A 288 -1.81 -15.50 9.65
C THR A 288 -2.35 -16.52 10.64
N GLN A 289 -3.24 -17.41 10.18
CA GLN A 289 -3.79 -18.44 11.04
C GLN A 289 -2.73 -19.48 11.41
N ALA A 290 -2.79 -19.84 12.69
CA ALA A 290 -1.80 -20.57 13.48
C ALA A 290 -0.45 -19.82 13.61
N GLY A 291 0.01 -19.67 14.85
CA GLY A 291 1.33 -19.15 15.14
C GLY A 291 2.39 -20.24 15.01
N PHE A 292 3.60 -19.87 14.64
CA PHE A 292 4.76 -20.76 14.73
C PHE A 292 5.15 -20.92 16.19
N THR A 293 5.78 -22.06 16.51
CA THR A 293 6.29 -22.28 17.87
C THR A 293 7.26 -21.18 18.27
N ASN A 294 6.98 -20.62 19.44
CA ASN A 294 7.81 -19.70 20.19
C ASN A 294 9.28 -20.14 20.23
N ARG A 295 10.22 -19.27 19.83
CA ARG A 295 11.67 -19.55 19.86
C ARG A 295 12.33 -18.91 21.08
N TYR A 296 13.24 -19.65 21.71
CA TYR A 296 14.10 -19.09 22.76
C TYR A 296 15.17 -18.19 22.11
N ASP A 297 15.19 -16.92 22.48
CA ASP A 297 16.23 -15.97 22.11
C ASP A 297 17.29 -15.89 23.23
N PRO A 298 18.49 -16.45 23.03
CA PRO A 298 19.54 -16.47 24.05
C PRO A 298 20.12 -15.08 24.32
N SER A 299 19.95 -14.11 23.43
CA SER A 299 20.46 -12.74 23.61
C SER A 299 19.60 -11.92 24.57
N THR A 300 18.30 -12.22 24.65
CA THR A 300 17.34 -11.56 25.54
C THR A 300 16.93 -12.44 26.73
N GLY A 301 17.28 -13.73 26.71
CA GLY A 301 16.86 -14.71 27.71
C GLY A 301 15.35 -14.98 27.70
N ARG A 302 14.65 -14.61 26.61
CA ARG A 302 13.20 -14.67 26.49
C ARG A 302 12.78 -15.55 25.33
N THR A 303 11.61 -16.14 25.49
CA THR A 303 10.91 -16.78 24.39
C THR A 303 10.17 -15.72 23.58
N ILE A 304 10.48 -15.60 22.30
CA ILE A 304 9.85 -14.66 21.37
C ILE A 304 9.01 -15.42 20.34
N SER A 305 7.79 -14.93 20.09
CA SER A 305 7.03 -15.35 18.91
C SER A 305 7.71 -14.73 17.70
N THR A 306 8.19 -15.55 16.78
CA THR A 306 8.67 -15.09 15.47
C THR A 306 7.55 -15.13 14.42
N SER A 307 6.31 -15.36 14.84
CA SER A 307 5.20 -15.56 13.93
C SER A 307 4.93 -14.33 13.09
N PHE A 308 5.06 -14.48 11.77
CA PHE A 308 4.85 -13.42 10.79
C PHE A 308 5.62 -12.13 11.11
N SER A 309 6.79 -12.24 11.75
CA SER A 309 7.56 -11.09 12.23
C SER A 309 8.22 -10.25 11.11
N PHE A 310 8.03 -10.66 9.85
CA PHE A 310 8.30 -9.81 8.69
C PHE A 310 7.30 -8.65 8.57
N LEU A 311 6.13 -8.75 9.21
CA LEU A 311 5.17 -7.66 9.38
C LEU A 311 5.71 -6.61 10.38
N PRO A 312 5.28 -5.33 10.26
CA PRO A 312 5.79 -4.25 11.11
C PRO A 312 5.44 -4.42 12.59
N THR A 313 4.31 -5.07 12.89
CA THR A 313 3.87 -5.39 14.25
C THR A 313 3.97 -6.89 14.46
N PRO A 314 4.64 -7.38 15.52
CA PRO A 314 4.67 -8.80 15.85
C PRO A 314 3.26 -9.31 16.17
N PHE A 315 2.90 -10.48 15.64
CA PHE A 315 1.66 -11.15 15.98
C PHE A 315 1.89 -12.12 17.13
N THR A 316 1.03 -12.05 18.14
CA THR A 316 0.94 -13.07 19.19
C THR A 316 -0.28 -13.91 18.89
N TYR A 317 -0.07 -15.14 18.44
CA TYR A 317 -1.15 -16.10 18.32
C TYR A 317 -1.63 -16.49 19.71
N VAL A 318 -2.92 -16.34 19.95
CA VAL A 318 -3.58 -16.79 21.17
C VAL A 318 -4.65 -17.78 20.74
N PRO A 319 -4.51 -19.08 21.05
CA PRO A 319 -5.56 -20.05 20.80
C PRO A 319 -6.76 -19.71 21.70
N GLY A 320 -7.73 -19.00 21.15
CA GLY A 320 -9.05 -18.81 21.73
C GLY A 320 -10.09 -19.50 20.84
N ASP A 321 -11.26 -19.79 21.40
CA ASP A 321 -12.38 -20.34 20.62
C ASP A 321 -12.65 -19.46 19.39
N PHE A 322 -12.78 -20.13 18.25
CA PHE A 322 -13.16 -19.55 16.98
C PHE A 322 -14.47 -18.80 17.14
N TYR A 323 -14.45 -17.50 16.89
CA TYR A 323 -15.66 -16.74 16.63
C TYR A 323 -15.67 -16.45 15.15
N ASP A 324 -16.68 -16.96 14.44
CA ASP A 324 -16.92 -16.64 13.03
C ASP A 324 -16.77 -15.13 12.82
N ALA A 325 -15.97 -14.76 11.83
CA ALA A 325 -15.76 -13.36 11.51
C ALA A 325 -17.11 -12.77 11.07
N THR A 326 -17.72 -11.93 11.92
CA THR A 326 -18.90 -11.17 11.51
C THR A 326 -18.49 -10.26 10.36
N ILE A 327 -19.21 -10.36 9.23
CA ILE A 327 -18.95 -9.54 8.04
C ILE A 327 -18.83 -8.06 8.44
N THR A 328 -17.65 -7.48 8.21
CA THR A 328 -17.38 -6.07 8.52
C THR A 328 -17.77 -5.15 7.36
N SER A 329 -17.95 -3.86 7.64
CA SER A 329 -18.19 -2.85 6.60
C SER A 329 -17.03 -2.72 5.60
N GLU A 330 -15.84 -3.13 5.99
CA GLU A 330 -14.64 -3.16 5.17
C GLU A 330 -14.66 -4.35 4.22
N MET A 331 -15.07 -5.54 4.69
CA MET A 331 -15.21 -6.73 3.85
C MET A 331 -16.25 -6.51 2.76
N THR A 332 -17.38 -5.83 3.05
CA THR A 332 -18.42 -5.56 2.05
C THR A 332 -17.99 -4.60 0.94
N LYS A 333 -16.93 -3.79 1.15
CA LYS A 333 -16.33 -2.96 0.08
C LYS A 333 -15.67 -3.81 -1.00
N TYR A 334 -15.16 -4.99 -0.64
CA TYR A 334 -14.45 -5.88 -1.55
C TYR A 334 -15.28 -7.09 -1.95
N SER A 335 -16.22 -7.51 -1.10
CA SER A 335 -17.09 -8.65 -1.31
C SER A 335 -18.49 -8.33 -0.75
N PRO A 336 -19.32 -7.59 -1.50
CA PRO A 336 -20.64 -7.14 -1.04
C PRO A 336 -21.63 -8.30 -0.81
N TYR A 337 -21.30 -9.50 -1.31
CA TYR A 337 -22.07 -10.73 -1.09
C TYR A 337 -21.34 -11.71 -0.17
N SER A 338 -20.41 -11.23 0.67
CA SER A 338 -19.79 -12.06 1.69
C SER A 338 -20.87 -12.75 2.51
N THR A 339 -20.77 -14.07 2.62
CA THR A 339 -21.54 -14.86 3.58
C THR A 339 -20.63 -15.15 4.76
N ASN A 340 -21.20 -15.31 5.96
CA ASN A 340 -20.43 -15.91 7.04
C ASN A 340 -19.95 -17.29 6.56
N ALA A 341 -18.67 -17.57 6.74
CA ALA A 341 -18.19 -18.94 6.86
C ALA A 341 -18.30 -19.31 8.34
#